data_AF-A0A0Q8CQ83-F1
#
_entry.id   AF-A0A0Q8CQ83-F1
#
_cell.length_a   1.000
_cell.length_b   1.000
_cell.length_c   1.000
_cell.angle_alpha   90.00
_cell.angle_beta   90.00
_cell.angle_gamma   90.00
#
_symmetry.space_group_name_H-M   'P 1'
#
loop_
_entity.id
_entity.type
_entity.pdbx_description
1 polymer ?
#
loop_
_entity_poly.entity_id
_entity_poly.type
_entity_poly.pdbx_seq_one_letter_code
_entity_poly.pdbx_strand_id
1 'polypeptide(L)'
;MTDRRDPERKLLADNVRNKRTAAARAVVIKEMQKELIGFHLRGRLRHFDDFELFIGLVNVTDSVGRINYPELERRLEMLLLRRPELGAPSPE
;
A
#
# COMPACT_ATOMS: atom_id res chain seq x y z
N MET A 1 49.33 -4.14 -9.29
CA MET A 1 48.27 -5.10 -9.68
C MET A 1 46.97 -4.30 -9.75
N THR A 2 46.67 -3.73 -10.91
CA THR A 2 45.57 -2.77 -11.09
C THR A 2 44.28 -3.56 -11.28
N ASP A 3 43.36 -3.49 -10.32
CA ASP A 3 42.04 -4.12 -10.41
C ASP A 3 41.25 -3.44 -11.56
N ARG A 4 41.40 -3.98 -12.78
CA ARG A 4 40.75 -3.58 -14.03
C ARG A 4 39.28 -4.05 -14.05
N ARG A 5 38.52 -3.77 -12.99
CA ARG A 5 37.07 -3.93 -13.07
C ARG A 5 36.52 -2.78 -13.88
N ASP A 6 36.03 -3.12 -15.05
CA ASP A 6 35.30 -2.29 -15.99
C ASP A 6 34.29 -1.38 -15.22
N PRO A 7 34.52 -0.06 -15.18
CA PRO A 7 33.75 0.87 -14.35
C PRO A 7 32.26 0.83 -14.70
N GLU A 8 31.92 0.54 -15.95
CA GLU A 8 30.54 0.40 -16.41
C GLU A 8 29.86 -0.84 -15.78
N ARG A 9 30.56 -1.96 -15.66
CA ARG A 9 30.02 -3.17 -15.02
C ARG A 9 29.78 -2.96 -13.52
N LYS A 10 30.66 -2.20 -12.85
CA LYS A 10 30.48 -1.84 -11.44
C LYS A 10 29.25 -0.94 -11.25
N LEU A 11 29.11 0.09 -12.10
CA LEU A 11 27.94 0.98 -12.09
C LEU A 11 26.63 0.24 -12.35
N LEU A 12 26.62 -0.72 -13.28
CA LEU A 12 25.44 -1.56 -13.54
C LEU A 12 25.10 -2.44 -12.34
N ALA A 13 26.10 -3.08 -11.72
CA ALA A 13 25.90 -3.91 -10.54
C ALA A 13 25.35 -3.10 -9.34
N ASP A 14 25.89 -1.90 -9.11
CA ASP A 14 25.43 -0.99 -8.05
C ASP A 14 24.00 -0.52 -8.31
N ASN A 15 23.65 -0.20 -9.56
CA ASN A 15 22.28 0.15 -9.95
C ASN A 15 21.29 -1.00 -9.73
N VAL A 16 21.66 -2.22 -10.10
CA VAL A 16 20.82 -3.41 -9.86
C VAL A 16 20.62 -3.64 -8.36
N ARG A 17 21.69 -3.51 -7.56
CA ARG A 17 21.61 -3.63 -6.09
C ARG A 17 20.72 -2.55 -5.47
N ASN A 18 20.84 -1.31 -5.94
CA ASN A 18 20.02 -0.19 -5.47
C ASN A 18 18.54 -0.41 -5.83
N LYS A 19 18.24 -0.83 -7.07
CA LYS A 19 16.87 -1.16 -7.49
C LYS A 19 16.27 -2.31 -6.68
N ARG A 20 17.05 -3.37 -6.39
CA ARG A 20 16.60 -4.47 -5.52
C ARG A 20 16.28 -3.99 -4.10
N THR A 21 17.14 -3.14 -3.54
CA THR A 21 16.93 -2.55 -2.20
C THR A 21 15.68 -1.66 -2.19
N ALA A 22 15.48 -0.85 -3.22
CA ALA A 22 14.30 0.00 -3.37
C ALA A 22 13.01 -0.83 -3.51
N ALA A 23 13.04 -1.91 -4.30
CA ALA A 23 11.92 -2.83 -4.43
C ALA A 23 11.57 -3.51 -3.10
N ALA A 24 12.57 -3.99 -2.36
CA ALA A 24 12.37 -4.57 -1.03
C ALA A 24 11.73 -3.57 -0.06
N ARG A 25 12.19 -2.31 -0.06
CA ARG A 25 11.58 -1.23 0.74
C ARG A 25 10.14 -0.95 0.33
N ALA A 26 9.85 -0.94 -0.97
CA ALA A 26 8.49 -0.70 -1.47
C ALA A 26 7.51 -1.78 -1.01
N VAL A 27 7.94 -3.05 -0.94
CA VAL A 27 7.12 -4.15 -0.39
C VAL A 27 6.78 -3.88 1.08
N VAL A 28 7.79 -3.59 1.90
CA VAL A 28 7.58 -3.31 3.33
C VAL A 28 6.68 -2.10 3.55
N ILE A 29 6.88 -1.01 2.79
CA ILE A 29 6.02 0.18 2.87
C ILE A 29 4.58 -0.19 2.53
N LYS A 30 4.36 -1.00 1.49
CA LYS A 30 3.03 -1.45 1.08
C LYS A 30 2.35 -2.30 2.16
N GLU A 31 3.10 -3.18 2.82
CA GLU A 31 2.60 -3.98 3.95
C GLU A 31 2.21 -3.10 5.13
N MET A 32 3.07 -2.16 5.53
CA MET A 32 2.76 -1.22 6.61
C MET A 32 1.55 -0.33 6.29
N GLN A 33 1.39 0.11 5.04
CA GLN A 33 0.23 0.87 4.61
C GLN A 33 -1.06 0.04 4.72
N LYS A 34 -1.02 -1.24 4.32
CA LYS A 34 -2.16 -2.16 4.47
C LYS A 34 -2.53 -2.35 5.94
N GLU A 35 -1.54 -2.53 6.81
CA GLU A 35 -1.78 -2.63 8.26
C GLU A 35 -2.44 -1.36 8.81
N LEU A 36 -1.91 -0.17 8.48
CA LEU A 36 -2.47 1.10 8.92
C LEU A 36 -3.92 1.28 8.46
N ILE A 37 -4.23 0.95 7.20
CA ILE A 37 -5.60 0.98 6.71
C ILE A 37 -6.46 -0.07 7.42
N GLY A 38 -5.94 -1.27 7.64
CA GLY A 38 -6.65 -2.33 8.39
C GLY A 38 -7.04 -1.89 9.80
N PHE A 39 -6.13 -1.21 10.50
CA PHE A 39 -6.43 -0.60 11.80
C PHE A 39 -7.51 0.47 11.70
N HIS A 40 -7.43 1.33 10.69
CA HIS A 40 -8.38 2.42 10.47
C HIS A 40 -9.79 1.95 10.09
N LEU A 41 -9.88 0.86 9.32
CA LEU A 41 -11.15 0.26 8.88
C LEU A 41 -11.76 -0.71 9.89
N ARG A 42 -11.07 -0.96 11.00
CA ARG A 42 -11.53 -1.87 12.04
C ARG A 42 -12.87 -1.40 12.61
N GLY A 43 -13.87 -2.29 12.60
CA GLY A 43 -15.22 -1.96 13.06
C GLY A 43 -16.04 -1.16 12.05
N ARG A 44 -15.55 -0.96 10.83
CA ARG A 44 -16.32 -0.35 9.72
C ARG A 44 -16.59 -1.33 8.60
N LEU A 45 -15.61 -2.16 8.24
CA LEU A 45 -15.79 -3.31 7.34
C LEU A 45 -15.78 -4.63 8.10
N ARG A 46 -16.53 -5.62 7.61
CA ARG A 46 -16.48 -7.01 8.12
C ARG A 46 -15.16 -7.69 7.77
N HIS A 47 -14.75 -7.55 6.50
CA HIS A 47 -13.54 -8.18 5.98
C HIS A 47 -12.64 -7.13 5.34
N PHE A 48 -11.34 -7.18 5.64
CA PHE A 48 -10.36 -6.30 5.00
C PHE A 48 -10.23 -6.62 3.50
N ASP A 49 -10.52 -7.84 3.08
CA ASP A 49 -10.47 -8.23 1.67
C ASP A 49 -11.47 -7.43 0.80
N ASP A 50 -12.59 -6.97 1.38
CA ASP A 50 -13.54 -6.10 0.69
C ASP A 50 -12.91 -4.73 0.36
N PHE A 51 -12.02 -4.23 1.23
CA PHE A 51 -11.27 -3.01 0.93
C PHE A 51 -10.38 -3.22 -0.30
N GLU A 52 -9.62 -4.31 -0.36
CA GLU A 52 -8.74 -4.59 -1.52
C GLU A 52 -9.54 -4.80 -2.81
N LEU A 53 -10.71 -5.44 -2.73
CA LEU A 53 -11.56 -5.73 -3.89
C LEU A 53 -12.24 -4.47 -4.46
N PHE A 54 -12.77 -3.60 -3.60
CA PHE A 54 -13.62 -2.48 -4.03
C PHE A 54 -12.91 -1.13 -4.06
N ILE A 55 -11.92 -0.92 -3.19
CA ILE A 55 -11.22 0.37 -3.06
C ILE A 55 -9.78 0.21 -3.52
N GLY A 56 -9.01 -0.67 -2.88
CA GLY A 56 -7.61 -0.92 -3.17
C GLY A 56 -6.69 0.23 -2.76
N LEU A 57 -5.49 -0.12 -2.29
CA LEU A 57 -4.50 0.82 -1.76
C LEU A 57 -4.14 1.96 -2.75
N VAL A 58 -3.98 1.64 -4.04
CA VAL A 58 -3.56 2.60 -5.07
C VAL A 58 -4.52 3.78 -5.21
N ASN A 59 -5.81 3.57 -4.93
CA ASN A 59 -6.85 4.60 -5.07
C ASN A 59 -6.95 5.53 -3.86
N VAL A 60 -6.23 5.23 -2.78
CA VAL A 60 -6.23 5.98 -1.53
C VAL A 60 -4.81 6.38 -1.11
N THR A 61 -3.83 6.22 -1.98
CA THR A 61 -2.46 6.73 -1.80
C THR A 61 -2.17 7.87 -2.75
N ASP A 62 -1.47 8.90 -2.29
CA ASP A 62 -0.99 9.99 -3.13
C ASP A 62 0.23 9.59 -3.99
N SER A 63 0.71 10.51 -4.82
CA SER A 63 1.88 10.30 -5.68
C SER A 63 3.19 10.11 -4.92
N VAL A 64 3.22 10.41 -3.62
CA VAL A 64 4.37 10.26 -2.72
C VAL A 64 4.25 8.97 -1.88
N GLY A 65 3.15 8.22 -2.01
CA GLY A 65 2.88 7.01 -1.26
C GLY A 65 2.38 7.27 0.17
N ARG A 66 1.70 8.38 0.43
CA ARG A 66 1.00 8.62 1.70
C ARG A 66 -0.47 8.25 1.57
N ILE A 67 -1.06 7.73 2.64
CA ILE A 67 -2.49 7.42 2.68
C ILE A 67 -3.26 8.74 2.75
N ASN A 68 -4.16 8.94 1.78
CA ASN A 68 -5.12 10.03 1.77
C ASN A 68 -6.38 9.58 2.53
N TYR A 69 -6.39 9.78 3.85
CA TYR A 69 -7.52 9.39 4.71
C TYR A 69 -8.86 10.04 4.31
N PRO A 70 -8.93 11.34 3.97
CA PRO A 70 -10.17 11.92 3.47
C PRO A 70 -10.76 11.18 2.26
N GLU A 71 -9.92 10.77 1.32
CA GLU A 71 -10.37 10.01 0.14
C GLU A 71 -10.76 8.57 0.49
N LEU A 72 -10.04 7.93 1.42
CA LEU A 72 -10.39 6.62 1.96
C LEU A 72 -11.79 6.63 2.60
N GLU A 73 -12.05 7.61 3.46
CA GLU A 73 -13.34 7.81 4.14
C GLU A 73 -14.48 7.98 3.15
N ARG A 74 -14.33 8.92 2.20
CA ARG A 74 -15.33 9.19 1.18
C ARG A 74 -15.66 7.93 0.37
N ARG A 75 -14.65 7.15 -0.01
CA ARG A 75 -14.84 5.90 -0.77
C ARG A 75 -15.50 4.81 0.06
N LEU A 76 -15.13 4.70 1.32
CA LEU A 76 -15.73 3.76 2.26
C LEU A 76 -17.22 4.07 2.47
N GLU A 77 -17.56 5.34 2.69
CA GLU A 77 -18.96 5.77 2.82
C GLU A 77 -19.76 5.45 1.54
N MET A 78 -19.23 5.80 0.36
CA MET A 78 -19.88 5.46 -0.90
C MET A 78 -20.04 3.95 -1.11
N LEU A 79 -19.07 3.14 -0.67
CA LEU A 79 -19.14 1.69 -0.74
C LEU A 79 -20.25 1.16 0.18
N LEU A 80 -20.28 1.59 1.45
CA LEU A 80 -21.26 1.15 2.43
C LEU A 80 -22.68 1.63 2.12
N LEU A 81 -22.84 2.79 1.48
CA LEU A 81 -24.13 3.24 0.96
C LEU A 81 -24.67 2.32 -0.14
N ARG A 82 -23.78 1.77 -0.99
CA ARG A 82 -24.15 0.87 -2.09
C ARG A 82 -24.27 -0.58 -1.66
N ARG A 83 -23.47 -0.98 -0.67
CA ARG A 83 -23.31 -2.35 -0.17
C ARG A 83 -23.25 -2.34 1.37
N PRO A 84 -24.38 -2.04 2.03
CA PRO A 84 -24.43 -1.98 3.49
C PRO A 84 -24.09 -3.32 4.15
N GLU A 85 -24.25 -4.43 3.45
CA GLU A 85 -23.92 -5.78 3.92
C GLU A 85 -22.43 -5.99 4.25
N LEU A 86 -21.54 -5.16 3.68
CA LEU A 86 -20.09 -5.21 3.95
C LEU A 86 -19.72 -4.49 5.25
N GLY A 87 -20.65 -3.70 5.79
CA GLY A 87 -20.48 -2.97 7.04
C GLY A 87 -20.32 -3.92 8.22
N ALA A 88 -19.36 -3.62 9.10
CA ALA A 88 -19.24 -4.32 10.37
C ALA A 88 -20.57 -4.20 11.15
N PRO A 89 -21.00 -5.27 11.85
CA PRO A 89 -22.17 -5.17 12.71
C PRO A 89 -21.93 -4.07 13.74
N SER A 90 -22.92 -3.18 13.94
CA SER A 90 -22.85 -2.14 14.96
C SER A 90 -22.55 -2.82 16.30
N PRO A 91 -21.53 -2.36 17.06
CA PRO A 91 -21.39 -2.81 18.43
C PRO A 91 -22.67 -2.38 19.17
N GLU A 92 -23.42 -3.36 19.66
CA GLU A 92 -24.53 -3.14 20.61
C GLU A 92 -24.01 -2.60 21.94
#